data_AF-A0A6P4JBL2-F1
#
_entry.id   AF-A0A6P4JBL2-F1
#
_cell.length_a   1.000
_cell.length_b   1.000
_cell.length_c   1.000
_cell.angle_alpha   90.00
_cell.angle_beta   90.00
_cell.angle_gamma   90.00
#
_symmetry.space_group_name_H-M   'P 1'
#
loop_
_entity.id
_entity.type
_entity.pdbx_description
1 polymer ?
#
loop_
_entity_poly.entity_id
_entity_poly.type
_entity_poly.pdbx_seq_one_letter_code
_entity_poly.pdbx_strand_id
1 'polypeptide(L)'
;MADHMSKEKGMSKEKVDEFLSTITELAKEAGLKMDTSKIKVVNTLKAHRLLHFAETKGKESELMDKLFEAYFADGLNVDDNAVLTDLAMSVGLNQDEVKSVLDSDKFKNDVRADEAAAQQVGINGVPFYVFNKKYAVSGAQPVKVFKSALDKAWDSFKPIEMVGGDDDQSKGANCEGGSCSVDPNANNQK
;
A
#
# COMPACT_ATOMS: atom_id res chain seq x y z
N MET A 1 10.46 -20.93 -7.11
CA MET A 1 10.56 -20.15 -5.85
C MET A 1 11.49 -20.78 -4.81
N ALA A 2 11.34 -22.07 -4.50
CA ALA A 2 12.11 -22.73 -3.45
C ALA A 2 13.63 -22.64 -3.63
N ASP A 3 14.14 -22.96 -4.82
CA ASP A 3 15.58 -22.92 -5.11
C ASP A 3 16.18 -21.51 -4.97
N HIS A 4 15.42 -20.48 -5.34
CA HIS A 4 15.85 -19.08 -5.19
C HIS A 4 15.90 -18.67 -3.72
N MET A 5 14.91 -19.07 -2.91
CA MET A 5 14.91 -18.79 -1.47
C MET A 5 16.04 -19.52 -0.74
N SER A 6 16.34 -20.76 -1.12
CA SER A 6 17.50 -21.48 -0.56
C SER A 6 18.82 -20.78 -0.91
N LYS A 7 18.96 -20.28 -2.14
CA LYS A 7 20.17 -19.59 -2.59
C LYS A 7 20.36 -18.20 -1.96
N GLU A 8 19.31 -17.38 -1.95
CA GLU A 8 19.38 -15.99 -1.45
C GLU A 8 19.29 -15.90 0.07
N LYS A 9 18.42 -16.71 0.70
CA LYS A 9 18.19 -16.64 2.16
C LYS A 9 18.96 -17.69 2.96
N GLY A 10 19.73 -18.57 2.30
CA GLY A 10 20.48 -19.64 2.95
C GLY A 10 19.62 -20.67 3.68
N MET A 11 18.33 -20.76 3.34
CA MET A 11 17.40 -21.69 3.97
C MET A 11 17.55 -23.10 3.38
N SER A 12 17.47 -24.14 4.21
CA SER A 12 17.41 -25.52 3.69
C SER A 12 16.12 -25.71 2.88
N LYS A 13 16.16 -26.60 1.89
CA LYS A 13 15.01 -26.85 1.02
C LYS A 13 13.78 -27.28 1.82
N GLU A 14 13.99 -28.09 2.86
CA GLU A 14 12.94 -28.56 3.77
C GLU A 14 12.27 -27.39 4.51
N LYS A 15 13.06 -26.42 5.00
CA LYS A 15 12.52 -25.21 5.66
C LYS A 15 11.74 -24.32 4.71
N VAL A 16 12.15 -24.28 3.44
CA VAL A 16 11.43 -23.51 2.42
C VAL A 16 10.12 -24.19 2.07
N ASP A 17 10.11 -25.52 1.92
CA ASP A 17 8.91 -26.29 1.63
C ASP A 17 7.89 -26.21 2.79
N GLU A 18 8.36 -26.29 4.05
CA GLU A 18 7.52 -26.09 5.24
C GLU A 18 6.89 -24.69 5.24
N PHE A 19 7.69 -23.65 5.01
CA PHE A 19 7.22 -22.27 4.93
C PHE A 19 6.18 -22.06 3.82
N LEU A 20 6.42 -22.61 2.62
CA LEU A 20 5.49 -22.51 1.50
C LEU A 20 4.19 -23.29 1.77
N SER A 21 4.26 -24.43 2.46
CA SER A 21 3.08 -25.20 2.87
C SER A 21 2.22 -24.39 3.84
N THR A 22 2.82 -23.80 4.88
CA THR A 22 2.10 -22.95 5.85
C THR A 22 1.40 -21.79 5.15
N ILE A 23 2.06 -21.10 4.22
CA ILE A 23 1.44 -19.99 3.49
C ILE A 23 0.27 -20.46 2.63
N THR A 24 0.43 -21.60 1.94
CA THR A 24 -0.62 -22.15 1.07
C THR A 24 -1.87 -22.53 1.87
N GLU A 25 -1.68 -23.07 3.08
CA GLU A 25 -2.78 -23.41 3.99
C GLU A 25 -3.51 -22.16 4.50
N LEU A 26 -2.77 -21.12 4.93
CA LEU A 26 -3.34 -19.85 5.33
C LEU A 26 -4.12 -19.17 4.18
N ALA A 27 -3.59 -19.21 2.96
CA ALA A 27 -4.29 -18.71 1.78
C ALA A 27 -5.62 -19.44 1.57
N LYS A 28 -5.61 -20.78 1.69
CA LYS A 28 -6.81 -21.61 1.56
C LYS A 28 -7.86 -21.31 2.64
N GLU A 29 -7.45 -21.12 3.89
CA GLU A 29 -8.35 -20.70 4.97
C GLU A 29 -8.99 -19.33 4.71
N ALA A 30 -8.26 -18.43 4.08
CA ALA A 30 -8.75 -17.12 3.65
C ALA A 30 -9.58 -17.17 2.35
N GLY A 31 -9.78 -18.35 1.75
CA GLY A 31 -10.51 -18.50 0.48
C GLY A 31 -9.71 -18.05 -0.76
N LEU A 32 -8.39 -17.88 -0.63
CA LEU A 32 -7.50 -17.47 -1.71
C LEU A 32 -6.87 -18.68 -2.40
N LYS A 33 -6.86 -18.64 -3.73
CA LYS A 33 -6.17 -19.64 -4.55
C LYS A 33 -4.68 -19.27 -4.65
N MET A 34 -3.81 -20.17 -4.21
CA MET A 34 -2.36 -20.01 -4.34
C MET A 34 -1.73 -21.32 -4.77
N ASP A 35 -0.90 -21.27 -5.80
CA ASP A 35 -0.16 -22.41 -6.34
C ASP A 35 1.34 -22.10 -6.34
N THR A 36 1.98 -22.42 -5.22
CA THR A 36 3.40 -22.14 -4.99
C THR A 36 4.34 -22.80 -5.98
N SER A 37 3.89 -23.88 -6.65
CA SER A 37 4.66 -24.57 -7.69
C SER A 37 4.79 -23.75 -8.97
N LYS A 38 3.84 -22.85 -9.24
CA LYS A 38 3.80 -22.02 -10.45
C LYS A 38 4.48 -20.67 -10.28
N ILE A 39 4.78 -20.24 -9.05
CA ILE A 39 5.32 -18.91 -8.79
C ILE A 39 6.73 -18.78 -9.37
N LYS A 40 6.86 -17.78 -10.26
CA LYS A 40 8.12 -17.38 -10.88
C LYS A 40 8.76 -16.27 -10.08
N VAL A 41 10.07 -16.35 -9.89
CA VAL A 41 10.83 -15.24 -9.29
C VAL A 41 11.07 -14.21 -10.38
N VAL A 42 10.44 -13.05 -10.26
CA VAL A 42 10.46 -11.98 -11.26
C VAL A 42 10.63 -10.63 -10.58
N ASN A 43 11.02 -9.60 -11.34
CA ASN A 43 11.09 -8.24 -10.83
C ASN A 43 9.67 -7.64 -10.79
N THR A 44 9.24 -7.09 -9.66
CA THR A 44 7.90 -6.50 -9.50
C THR A 44 7.86 -4.98 -9.69
N LEU A 45 8.99 -4.32 -10.01
CA LEU A 45 9.06 -2.86 -10.15
C LEU A 45 8.04 -2.32 -11.16
N LYS A 46 7.86 -3.00 -12.30
CA LYS A 46 6.86 -2.57 -13.30
C LYS A 46 5.43 -2.69 -12.77
N ALA A 47 5.12 -3.77 -12.06
CA ALA A 47 3.83 -3.96 -11.42
C ALA A 47 3.55 -2.86 -10.38
N HIS A 48 4.52 -2.53 -9.52
CA HIS A 48 4.40 -1.44 -8.55
C HIS A 48 4.22 -0.06 -9.21
N ARG A 49 4.96 0.22 -10.29
CA ARG A 49 4.78 1.46 -11.06
C ARG A 49 3.38 1.55 -11.66
N LEU A 50 2.82 0.43 -12.09
CA LEU A 50 1.47 0.37 -12.64
C LEU A 50 0.39 0.52 -11.56
N LEU A 51 0.65 0.07 -10.33
CA LEU A 51 -0.22 0.31 -9.17
C LEU A 51 -0.31 1.80 -8.83
N HIS A 52 0.82 2.53 -8.78
CA HIS A 52 0.78 3.99 -8.61
C HIS A 52 0.01 4.68 -9.74
N PHE A 53 0.19 4.23 -10.98
CA PHE A 53 -0.63 4.75 -12.08
C PHE A 53 -2.13 4.48 -11.85
N ALA A 54 -2.48 3.26 -11.48
CA ALA A 54 -3.87 2.87 -11.21
C ALA A 54 -4.47 3.64 -10.04
N GLU A 55 -3.69 3.98 -9.01
CA GLU A 55 -4.08 4.84 -7.90
C GLU A 55 -4.56 6.22 -8.40
N THR A 56 -3.85 6.84 -9.35
CA THR A 56 -4.27 8.12 -9.97
C THR A 56 -5.61 8.03 -10.72
N LYS A 57 -6.07 6.81 -11.02
CA LYS A 57 -7.33 6.51 -11.71
C LYS A 57 -8.38 5.90 -10.77
N GLY A 58 -8.09 5.72 -9.48
CA GLY A 58 -8.96 5.06 -8.52
C GLY A 58 -9.16 3.57 -8.80
N LYS A 59 -8.15 2.89 -9.36
CA LYS A 59 -8.17 1.48 -9.79
C LYS A 59 -7.07 0.62 -9.17
N GLU A 60 -6.38 1.14 -8.16
CA GLU A 60 -5.28 0.44 -7.51
C GLU A 60 -5.73 -0.90 -6.91
N SER A 61 -6.84 -0.90 -6.13
CA SER A 61 -7.32 -2.11 -5.46
C SER A 61 -7.69 -3.20 -6.45
N GLU A 62 -8.45 -2.87 -7.50
CA GLU A 62 -8.84 -3.85 -8.52
C GLU A 62 -7.62 -4.40 -9.28
N LEU A 63 -6.66 -3.54 -9.60
CA LEU A 63 -5.42 -3.97 -10.26
C LEU A 63 -4.56 -4.83 -9.33
N MET A 64 -4.48 -4.49 -8.05
CA MET A 64 -3.74 -5.25 -7.04
C MET A 64 -4.29 -6.67 -6.91
N ASP A 65 -5.62 -6.82 -6.84
CA ASP A 65 -6.27 -8.13 -6.81
C ASP A 65 -5.93 -8.96 -8.06
N LYS A 66 -5.93 -8.32 -9.24
CA LYS A 66 -5.56 -8.99 -10.50
C LYS A 66 -4.09 -9.38 -10.57
N LEU A 67 -3.19 -8.55 -10.07
CA LEU A 67 -1.77 -8.87 -9.97
C LEU A 67 -1.52 -10.03 -9.01
N PHE A 68 -2.20 -10.04 -7.86
CA PHE A 68 -2.11 -11.15 -6.90
C PHE A 68 -2.63 -12.45 -7.48
N GLU A 69 -3.79 -12.46 -8.13
CA GLU A 69 -4.34 -13.63 -8.81
C GLU A 69 -3.37 -14.14 -9.90
N ALA A 70 -2.93 -13.26 -10.78
CA ALA A 70 -2.00 -13.58 -11.86
C ALA A 70 -0.69 -14.18 -11.35
N TYR A 71 -0.12 -13.62 -10.28
CA TYR A 71 1.17 -14.04 -9.74
C TYR A 71 1.08 -15.30 -8.87
N PHE A 72 0.17 -15.32 -7.90
CA PHE A 72 0.08 -16.38 -6.89
C PHE A 72 -0.76 -17.57 -7.31
N ALA A 73 -1.82 -17.37 -8.08
CA ALA A 73 -2.72 -18.46 -8.50
C ALA A 73 -2.32 -19.04 -9.86
N ASP A 74 -1.95 -18.17 -10.81
CA ASP A 74 -1.78 -18.55 -12.21
C ASP A 74 -0.30 -18.62 -12.66
N GLY A 75 0.63 -18.09 -11.87
CA GLY A 75 2.07 -18.14 -12.16
C GLY A 75 2.49 -17.32 -13.39
N LEU A 76 1.75 -16.25 -13.68
CA LEU A 76 2.07 -15.32 -14.75
C LEU A 76 3.29 -14.46 -14.39
N ASN A 77 4.02 -14.03 -15.41
CA ASN A 77 5.19 -13.18 -15.24
C ASN A 77 4.74 -11.71 -15.12
N VAL A 78 4.72 -11.16 -13.91
CA VAL A 78 4.36 -9.75 -13.66
C VAL A 78 5.49 -8.74 -13.94
N ASP A 79 6.56 -9.16 -14.62
CA ASP A 79 7.54 -8.28 -15.26
C ASP A 79 7.34 -8.18 -16.79
N ASP A 80 6.41 -8.95 -17.34
CA ASP A 80 6.09 -8.95 -18.78
C ASP A 80 5.10 -7.83 -19.13
N ASN A 81 5.44 -7.01 -20.13
CA ASN A 81 4.61 -5.85 -20.50
C ASN A 81 3.24 -6.26 -21.07
N ALA A 82 3.14 -7.39 -21.80
CA ALA A 82 1.88 -7.84 -22.35
C ALA A 82 0.95 -8.33 -21.23
N VAL A 83 1.47 -9.15 -20.31
CA VAL A 83 0.73 -9.60 -19.11
C VAL A 83 0.22 -8.39 -18.31
N LEU A 84 1.08 -7.42 -18.01
CA LEU A 84 0.70 -6.23 -17.25
C LEU A 84 -0.34 -5.37 -17.98
N THR A 85 -0.23 -5.26 -19.30
CA THR A 85 -1.21 -4.52 -20.13
C THR A 85 -2.58 -5.18 -20.09
N ASP A 86 -2.64 -6.50 -20.26
CA ASP A 86 -3.89 -7.26 -20.24
C ASP A 86 -4.59 -7.15 -18.87
N LEU A 87 -3.82 -7.27 -17.77
CA LEU A 87 -4.37 -7.12 -16.41
C LEU A 87 -4.90 -5.70 -16.18
N ALA A 88 -4.17 -4.67 -16.58
CA ALA A 88 -4.60 -3.28 -16.44
C ALA A 88 -5.86 -2.97 -17.27
N MET A 89 -5.94 -3.46 -18.50
CA MET A 89 -7.14 -3.31 -19.33
C MET A 89 -8.34 -4.03 -18.72
N SER A 90 -8.14 -5.19 -18.08
CA SER A 90 -9.22 -5.95 -17.45
C SER A 90 -9.94 -5.19 -16.32
N VAL A 91 -9.26 -4.22 -15.70
CA VAL A 91 -9.82 -3.35 -14.65
C VAL A 91 -10.26 -1.97 -15.18
N GLY A 92 -10.23 -1.79 -16.50
CA GLY A 92 -10.73 -0.60 -17.19
C GLY A 92 -9.70 0.52 -17.39
N LEU A 93 -8.40 0.26 -17.25
CA LEU A 93 -7.36 1.24 -17.57
C LEU A 93 -7.15 1.34 -19.08
N ASN A 94 -6.82 2.55 -19.54
CA ASN A 94 -6.57 2.80 -20.96
C ASN A 94 -5.23 2.18 -21.41
N GLN A 95 -5.27 1.42 -22.50
CA GLN A 95 -4.11 0.70 -23.03
C GLN A 95 -2.92 1.61 -23.38
N ASP A 96 -3.16 2.76 -24.01
CA ASP A 96 -2.09 3.67 -24.45
C ASP A 96 -1.43 4.35 -23.24
N GLU A 97 -2.21 4.70 -22.21
CA GLU A 97 -1.67 5.24 -20.96
C GLU A 97 -0.82 4.19 -20.22
N VAL A 98 -1.32 2.95 -20.12
CA VAL A 98 -0.59 1.82 -19.51
C VAL A 98 0.74 1.60 -20.25
N LYS A 99 0.69 1.54 -21.58
CA LYS A 99 1.89 1.40 -22.40
C LYS A 99 2.86 2.57 -22.18
N SER A 100 2.38 3.80 -22.09
CA SER A 100 3.21 4.97 -21.78
C SER A 100 3.94 4.82 -20.43
N VAL A 101 3.30 4.24 -19.43
CA VAL A 101 3.94 3.94 -18.14
C VAL A 101 4.99 2.84 -18.33
N LEU A 102 4.63 1.70 -18.92
CA LEU A 102 5.52 0.54 -19.07
C LEU A 102 6.75 0.81 -19.95
N ASP A 103 6.64 1.68 -20.96
CA ASP A 103 7.72 2.03 -21.89
C ASP A 103 8.59 3.21 -21.39
N SER A 104 8.32 3.76 -20.20
CA SER A 104 9.07 4.87 -19.60
C SER A 104 9.57 4.54 -18.19
N ASP A 105 10.06 5.57 -17.47
CA ASP A 105 10.40 5.53 -16.04
C ASP A 105 9.32 6.21 -15.15
N LYS A 106 8.14 6.54 -15.70
CA LYS A 106 7.03 7.13 -14.91
C LYS A 106 6.71 6.28 -13.66
N PHE A 107 6.42 6.92 -12.54
CA PHE A 107 6.14 6.29 -11.24
C PHE A 107 7.31 5.55 -10.57
N LYS A 108 8.51 5.51 -11.19
CA LYS A 108 9.66 4.84 -10.60
C LYS A 108 10.13 5.52 -9.30
N ASN A 109 10.11 6.84 -9.27
CA ASN A 109 10.50 7.61 -8.08
C ASN A 109 9.49 7.44 -6.94
N ASP A 110 8.21 7.32 -7.26
CA ASP A 110 7.15 7.04 -6.28
C ASP A 110 7.38 5.67 -5.60
N VAL A 111 7.67 4.62 -6.39
CA VAL A 111 8.03 3.31 -5.82
C VAL A 111 9.28 3.40 -4.92
N ARG A 112 10.30 4.15 -5.35
CA ARG A 112 11.51 4.34 -4.52
C ARG A 112 11.24 5.14 -3.25
N ALA A 113 10.30 6.08 -3.29
CA ALA A 113 9.89 6.84 -2.12
C ALA A 113 9.18 5.93 -1.10
N ASP A 114 8.30 5.05 -1.54
CA ASP A 114 7.63 4.06 -0.68
C ASP A 114 8.64 3.08 -0.04
N GLU A 115 9.57 2.54 -0.83
CA GLU A 115 10.64 1.67 -0.32
C GLU A 115 11.51 2.41 0.72
N ALA A 116 11.88 3.66 0.45
CA ALA A 116 12.69 4.46 1.37
C ALA A 116 11.93 4.78 2.66
N ALA A 117 10.64 5.13 2.57
CA ALA A 117 9.79 5.37 3.72
C ALA A 117 9.69 4.11 4.60
N ALA A 118 9.53 2.94 3.98
CA ALA A 118 9.50 1.66 4.70
C ALA A 118 10.83 1.37 5.43
N GLN A 119 11.96 1.61 4.76
CA GLN A 119 13.29 1.42 5.36
C GLN A 119 13.54 2.37 6.53
N GLN A 120 13.12 3.65 6.42
CA GLN A 120 13.30 4.64 7.49
C GLN A 120 12.61 4.26 8.79
N VAL A 121 11.50 3.52 8.71
CA VAL A 121 10.76 3.03 9.89
C VAL A 121 11.13 1.59 10.27
N GLY A 122 12.21 1.04 9.69
CA GLY A 122 12.79 -0.26 10.06
C GLY A 122 12.04 -1.47 9.49
N ILE A 123 11.22 -1.29 8.46
CA ILE A 123 10.49 -2.40 7.82
C ILE A 123 11.47 -3.20 6.96
N ASN A 124 11.61 -4.49 7.30
CA ASN A 124 12.50 -5.44 6.61
C ASN A 124 11.73 -6.59 5.93
N GLY A 125 10.39 -6.53 5.92
CA GLY A 125 9.55 -7.59 5.35
C GLY A 125 8.10 -7.16 5.24
N VAL A 126 7.42 -7.71 4.24
CA VAL A 126 5.99 -7.49 3.93
C VAL A 126 5.21 -8.81 4.07
N PRO A 127 3.89 -8.76 4.34
CA PRO A 127 3.08 -7.56 4.57
C PRO A 127 3.37 -6.88 5.91
N PHE A 128 3.25 -5.56 5.97
CA PHE A 128 3.47 -4.75 7.16
C PHE A 128 2.45 -3.64 7.23
N TYR A 129 1.88 -3.41 8.41
CA TYR A 129 0.77 -2.47 8.61
C TYR A 129 1.13 -1.50 9.71
N VAL A 130 0.94 -0.20 9.48
CA VAL A 130 1.13 0.85 10.49
C VAL A 130 -0.20 1.55 10.74
N PHE A 131 -0.63 1.56 12.00
CA PHE A 131 -1.87 2.18 12.47
C PHE A 131 -1.54 3.46 13.24
N ASN A 132 -2.18 4.56 12.84
CA ASN A 132 -2.03 5.88 13.47
C ASN A 132 -0.55 6.30 13.65
N LYS A 133 0.32 5.95 12.67
CA LYS A 133 1.77 6.23 12.68
C LYS A 133 2.51 5.77 13.97
N LYS A 134 1.94 4.83 14.74
CA LYS A 134 2.41 4.50 16.09
C LYS A 134 2.41 3.00 16.40
N TYR A 135 1.38 2.28 15.97
CA TYR A 135 1.27 0.84 16.20
C TYR A 135 1.56 0.10 14.91
N ALA A 136 2.30 -1.01 14.98
CA ALA A 136 2.64 -1.79 13.82
C ALA A 136 2.25 -3.26 13.99
N VAL A 137 1.84 -3.89 12.89
CA VAL A 137 1.61 -5.33 12.78
C VAL A 137 2.45 -5.85 11.62
N SER A 138 3.35 -6.78 11.93
CA SER A 138 4.26 -7.40 10.95
C SER A 138 3.76 -8.80 10.58
N GLY A 139 3.65 -9.06 9.28
CA GLY A 139 3.20 -10.31 8.70
C GLY A 139 1.67 -10.48 8.63
N ALA A 140 1.26 -11.60 8.03
CA ALA A 140 -0.14 -12.01 7.93
C ALA A 140 -0.63 -12.56 9.29
N GLN A 141 -1.01 -11.66 10.20
CA GLN A 141 -1.46 -12.02 11.54
C GLN A 141 -2.95 -12.39 11.60
N PRO A 142 -3.41 -13.13 12.61
CA PRO A 142 -4.83 -13.42 12.80
C PRO A 142 -5.67 -12.15 13.00
N VAL A 143 -6.96 -12.18 12.61
CA VAL A 143 -7.91 -11.05 12.72
C VAL A 143 -7.92 -10.41 14.11
N LYS A 144 -7.80 -11.20 15.18
CA LYS A 144 -7.76 -10.70 16.57
C LYS A 144 -6.59 -9.72 16.83
N VAL A 145 -5.45 -9.91 16.17
CA VAL A 145 -4.27 -9.04 16.31
C VAL A 145 -4.54 -7.71 15.63
N PHE A 146 -5.09 -7.73 14.42
CA PHE A 146 -5.52 -6.53 13.71
C PHE A 146 -6.58 -5.74 14.49
N LYS A 147 -7.60 -6.43 15.03
CA LYS A 147 -8.60 -5.79 15.89
C LYS A 147 -7.96 -5.09 17.08
N SER A 148 -7.08 -5.77 17.82
CA SER A 148 -6.40 -5.15 18.96
C SER A 148 -5.51 -3.97 18.57
N ALA A 149 -4.86 -4.02 17.42
CA ALA A 149 -4.06 -2.90 16.91
C ALA A 149 -4.93 -1.69 16.57
N LEU A 150 -6.10 -1.92 15.93
CA LEU A 150 -7.09 -0.89 15.65
C LEU A 150 -7.66 -0.27 16.92
N ASP A 151 -8.06 -1.10 17.90
CA ASP A 151 -8.59 -0.64 19.19
C ASP A 151 -7.57 0.28 19.89
N LYS A 152 -6.29 -0.14 19.97
CA LYS A 152 -5.21 0.68 20.55
C LYS A 152 -4.95 1.97 19.76
N ALA A 153 -4.99 1.90 18.44
CA ALA A 153 -4.78 3.06 17.58
C ALA A 153 -5.91 4.09 17.77
N TRP A 154 -7.14 3.62 17.94
CA TRP A 154 -8.32 4.41 18.21
C TRP A 154 -8.28 5.02 19.62
N ASP A 155 -8.03 4.23 20.65
CA ASP A 155 -8.03 4.70 22.05
C ASP A 155 -6.92 5.74 22.33
N SER A 156 -5.81 5.64 21.62
CA SER A 156 -4.69 6.58 21.76
C SER A 156 -4.77 7.79 20.84
N PHE A 157 -5.81 7.87 20.00
CA PHE A 157 -6.01 9.00 19.10
C PHE A 157 -6.28 10.26 19.92
N LYS A 158 -5.40 11.25 19.77
CA LYS A 158 -5.57 12.58 20.34
C LYS A 158 -5.76 13.56 19.19
N PRO A 159 -6.83 14.37 19.19
CA PRO A 159 -6.96 15.47 18.25
C PRO A 159 -5.75 16.41 18.32
N ILE A 160 -5.46 17.09 17.20
CA ILE A 160 -4.41 18.10 17.16
C ILE A 160 -4.79 19.22 18.12
N GLU A 161 -3.94 19.46 19.12
CA GLU A 161 -4.07 20.60 20.03
C GLU A 161 -3.30 21.78 19.47
N MET A 162 -3.97 22.92 19.35
CA MET A 162 -3.34 24.18 18.95
C MET A 162 -2.48 24.68 20.12
N VAL A 163 -1.16 24.68 19.95
CA VAL A 163 -0.24 25.29 20.92
C VAL A 163 -0.03 26.75 20.54
N GLY A 164 -0.44 27.68 21.40
CA GLY A 164 -0.29 29.12 21.17
C GLY A 164 -1.46 29.81 20.48
N GLY A 165 -2.70 29.32 20.68
CA GLY A 165 -3.84 30.22 20.58
C GLY A 165 -3.80 31.16 21.76
N ASP A 166 -3.16 32.32 21.62
CA ASP A 166 -3.26 33.38 22.61
C ASP A 166 -4.74 33.57 22.96
N ASP A 167 -5.04 33.63 24.26
CA ASP A 167 -6.29 34.10 24.83
C ASP A 167 -6.46 35.60 24.53
N ASP A 168 -6.44 35.96 23.25
CA ASP A 168 -7.01 37.20 22.76
C ASP A 168 -8.23 36.82 21.93
N GLN A 169 -9.40 36.94 22.57
CA GLN A 169 -10.68 37.04 21.88
C GLN A 169 -10.76 38.34 21.04
N SER A 170 -9.69 38.70 20.32
CA SER A 170 -9.66 39.81 19.38
C SER A 170 -9.93 39.28 17.97
N LYS A 171 -11.21 39.08 17.70
CA LYS A 171 -11.86 39.29 16.39
C LYS A 171 -11.06 38.86 15.15
N GLY A 172 -10.57 37.63 15.10
CA GLY A 172 -10.18 36.98 13.85
C GLY A 172 -11.43 36.47 13.14
N ALA A 173 -11.56 36.73 11.84
CA ALA A 173 -12.68 36.23 11.05
C ALA A 173 -12.72 34.69 11.10
N ASN A 174 -13.74 34.12 11.76
CA ASN A 174 -13.95 32.68 11.81
C ASN A 174 -15.08 32.28 10.85
N CYS A 175 -14.85 31.20 10.12
CA CYS A 175 -15.81 30.63 9.19
C CYS A 175 -16.27 29.28 9.74
N GLU A 176 -17.46 29.25 10.33
CA GLU A 176 -18.12 28.03 10.77
C GLU A 176 -19.40 27.80 9.95
N GLY A 177 -19.56 26.58 9.45
CA GLY A 177 -20.81 26.12 8.83
C GLY A 177 -21.26 26.93 7.59
N GLY A 178 -20.33 27.47 6.80
CA GLY A 178 -20.66 28.26 5.62
C GLY A 178 -21.02 29.73 5.91
N SER A 179 -20.86 30.19 7.16
CA SER A 179 -20.93 31.60 7.52
C SER A 179 -19.57 32.09 7.99
N CYS A 180 -19.11 33.20 7.43
CA CYS A 180 -17.86 33.85 7.81
C CYS A 180 -18.18 35.15 8.54
N SER A 181 -17.67 35.29 9.76
CA SER A 181 -17.77 36.52 10.53
C SER A 181 -16.64 37.44 10.09
N VAL A 182 -16.90 38.62 9.54
CA VAL A 182 -15.87 39.63 9.26
C VAL A 182 -15.79 40.61 10.43
N ASP A 183 -14.57 41.01 10.82
CA ASP A 183 -14.37 41.97 11.91
C ASP A 183 -14.98 43.34 11.54
N PRO A 184 -15.97 43.85 12.30
CA PRO A 184 -16.59 45.14 12.02
C PRO A 184 -15.64 46.35 12.14
N ASN A 185 -14.40 46.18 12.63
CA ASN A 185 -13.41 47.26 12.71
C ASN A 185 -12.43 47.34 11.52
N ALA A 186 -12.55 46.48 10.51
CA ALA A 186 -11.65 46.49 9.34
C ALA A 186 -11.83 47.71 8.40
N ASN A 187 -12.72 48.66 8.71
CA ASN A 187 -13.07 49.76 7.80
C ASN A 187 -12.79 51.17 8.35
N ASN A 188 -11.76 51.33 9.20
CA ASN A 188 -11.37 52.65 9.72
C ASN A 188 -9.86 52.95 9.57
N GLN A 189 -9.32 52.69 8.38
CA GLN A 189 -8.10 53.35 7.90
C GLN A 189 -8.41 54.05 6.57
N LYS A 190 -8.77 55.32 6.67
CA LYS A 190 -8.71 56.32 5.60
C LYS A 190 -7.48 57.18 5.82
#